data_AF-A0A8X7SB84-F1
#
_entry.id   AF-A0A8X7SB84-F1
#
_cell.length_a   1.000
_cell.length_b   1.000
_cell.length_c   1.000
_cell.angle_alpha   90.00
_cell.angle_beta   90.00
_cell.angle_gamma   90.00
#
_symmetry.space_group_name_H-M   'P 1'
#
loop_
_entity.id
_entity.type
_entity.pdbx_description
1 polymer ?
#
loop_
_entity_poly.entity_id
_entity_poly.type
_entity_poly.pdbx_seq_one_letter_code
_entity_poly.pdbx_strand_id
1 'polypeptide(L)'
;MGSDTEGEKSIQKEEKKKIISLAPIAKPLAGKKLQKRTFKLIQKAAGNKCLKRGVKEVVKSIRRGQKGLCVIAGNISPIDVITHLPVLCEEAGVPYVYVPSKEDLAQAGATKRPTCCVLVMLKPAKGELSAEDLEKLKTDYEQVSEDVKELSTSTSSYSMGRDSYPNSYNMGRDSYSDCQLSVRMEESRESPADHGFYMPAEWEPHAQTWIGWPERQDNWRHNALPAQRVFVDVAKAISVFEPVTVCASSAQWENARKQLPEEIRVVEMSMNDSWFRDSGPTFVVRKSPSKLSSLTRNIAGVDWNFNAWGGADDGCYNDWSHDLLVSKRFILAVERIPRFQHSMILEGGSIHVDGEGTCLATEECLLNKNRNPHMSKEQIEEELKRYLGVQAFIWLPRGLYGDDDTNGHIDNMCCFAKPGVVLLSWTDDETDPQYERSVEALSVFSNSVDARGRKIQVIKLHVPGPLYMTEEESSGIIQASEAKPRLAGTRLAASYVNFYIANGGIIVPQFGDAKRDEEAIRVLSETYPHHSVVGIENAREIVLAGGNIHCITQQQPAEPDSVAVNGH
;
A
#
# COMPACT_ATOMS: atom_id res chain seq x y z
N MET A 1 34.03 5.39 72.59
CA MET A 1 33.85 6.76 72.04
C MET A 1 33.58 6.55 70.57
N GLY A 2 32.37 6.70 70.04
CA GLY A 2 31.31 7.65 70.35
C GLY A 2 31.04 8.42 69.05
N SER A 3 29.75 8.59 68.73
CA SER A 3 29.14 9.46 67.71
C SER A 3 29.46 9.21 66.24
N ASP A 4 28.58 9.36 65.25
CA ASP A 4 27.14 9.63 65.04
C ASP A 4 26.99 9.46 63.49
N THR A 5 25.90 9.14 62.81
CA THR A 5 24.47 9.52 62.83
C THR A 5 23.78 8.51 61.88
N GLU A 6 22.75 7.78 62.33
CA GLU A 6 21.32 8.06 62.09
C GLU A 6 20.87 8.08 60.62
N GLY A 7 19.84 7.28 60.32
CA GLY A 7 19.17 7.26 59.03
C GLY A 7 18.28 6.04 58.82
N GLU A 8 17.13 6.05 59.47
CA GLU A 8 16.15 4.99 59.57
C GLU A 8 15.76 4.29 58.25
N LYS A 9 15.60 2.97 58.38
CA LYS A 9 14.90 2.08 57.46
C LYS A 9 13.47 2.56 57.22
N SER A 10 13.25 3.24 56.11
CA SER A 10 11.98 3.18 55.38
C SER A 10 12.26 2.68 53.97
N ILE A 11 12.09 1.37 53.78
CA ILE A 11 12.12 0.73 52.46
C ILE A 11 10.84 1.16 51.75
N GLN A 12 10.85 2.35 51.15
CA GLN A 12 9.92 2.71 50.08
C GLN A 12 10.42 2.02 48.81
N LYS A 13 9.87 0.84 48.53
CA LYS A 13 9.89 0.26 47.18
C LYS A 13 9.00 1.14 46.31
N GLU A 14 9.57 2.18 45.73
CA GLU A 14 8.94 2.88 44.60
C GLU A 14 8.81 1.89 43.43
N GLU A 15 7.59 1.42 43.20
CA GLU A 15 7.22 0.79 41.94
C GLU A 15 7.44 1.81 40.82
N LYS A 16 8.54 1.66 40.07
CA LYS A 16 8.71 2.31 38.75
C LYS A 16 7.47 1.95 37.90
N LYS A 17 6.50 2.85 37.84
CA LYS A 17 5.38 2.78 36.88
C LYS A 17 5.97 2.78 35.47
N LYS A 18 6.09 1.60 34.86
CA LYS A 18 6.20 1.51 33.40
C LYS A 18 4.99 2.23 32.82
N ILE A 19 5.23 3.24 31.98
CA ILE A 19 4.18 3.87 31.19
C ILE A 19 3.68 2.80 30.22
N ILE A 20 2.51 2.22 30.50
CA ILE A 20 1.87 1.25 29.62
C ILE A 20 1.08 2.07 28.59
N SER A 21 1.56 2.11 27.35
CA SER A 21 0.80 2.67 26.24
C SER A 21 -0.41 1.77 25.97
N LEU A 22 -1.61 2.35 26.05
CA LEU A 22 -2.88 1.66 25.80
C LEU A 22 -3.44 2.10 24.45
N ALA A 23 -4.02 1.16 23.72
CA ALA A 23 -4.72 1.40 22.48
C ALA A 23 -5.91 2.37 22.70
N PRO A 24 -6.16 3.33 21.80
CA PRO A 24 -7.29 4.27 21.89
C PRO A 24 -8.66 3.60 22.04
N ILE A 25 -8.81 2.38 21.49
CA ILE A 25 -10.04 1.58 21.56
C ILE A 25 -10.23 0.83 22.87
N ALA A 26 -9.30 0.93 23.83
CA ALA A 26 -9.33 0.15 25.08
C ALA A 26 -10.39 0.66 26.06
N LYS A 27 -11.66 0.65 25.65
CA LYS A 27 -12.84 1.06 26.40
C LYS A 27 -13.94 0.01 26.20
N PRO A 28 -14.59 -0.48 27.26
CA PRO A 28 -14.38 -0.14 28.67
C PRO A 28 -13.10 -0.78 29.26
N LEU A 29 -12.28 0.02 29.95
CA LEU A 29 -11.06 -0.45 30.63
C LEU A 29 -11.36 -0.85 32.08
N ALA A 30 -10.99 -2.07 32.47
CA ALA A 30 -11.17 -2.57 33.82
C ALA A 30 -10.36 -1.75 34.83
N GLY A 31 -11.04 -1.13 35.79
CA GLY A 31 -10.38 -0.52 36.95
C GLY A 31 -9.69 -1.56 37.85
N LYS A 32 -8.82 -1.11 38.77
CA LYS A 32 -7.98 -1.99 39.62
C LYS A 32 -8.74 -3.12 40.35
N LYS A 33 -9.96 -2.84 40.83
CA LYS A 33 -10.81 -3.84 41.53
C LYS A 33 -11.35 -4.90 40.56
N LEU A 34 -11.92 -4.46 39.44
CA LEU A 34 -12.47 -5.35 38.40
C LEU A 34 -11.35 -6.18 37.77
N GLN A 35 -10.21 -5.57 37.43
CA GLN A 35 -9.04 -6.26 36.88
C GLN A 35 -8.59 -7.46 37.75
N LYS A 36 -8.49 -7.27 39.07
CA LYS A 36 -8.13 -8.36 40.00
C LYS A 36 -9.16 -9.49 40.00
N ARG A 37 -10.45 -9.17 39.93
CA ARG A 37 -11.54 -10.17 39.85
C ARG A 37 -11.51 -10.91 38.52
N THR A 38 -11.37 -10.19 37.41
CA THR A 38 -11.26 -10.75 36.06
C THR A 38 -10.08 -11.70 35.94
N PHE A 39 -8.91 -11.36 36.49
CA PHE A 39 -7.75 -12.27 36.47
C PHE A 39 -7.95 -13.52 37.33
N LYS A 40 -8.59 -13.42 38.50
CA LYS A 40 -8.95 -14.61 39.30
C LYS A 40 -9.90 -15.54 38.55
N LEU A 41 -10.91 -14.97 37.87
CA LEU A 41 -11.83 -15.73 37.03
C LEU A 41 -11.09 -16.45 35.89
N ILE A 42 -10.18 -15.77 35.20
CA ILE A 42 -9.38 -16.36 34.11
C ILE A 42 -8.48 -17.50 34.63
N GLN A 43 -7.84 -17.34 35.79
CA GLN A 43 -7.00 -18.38 36.40
C GLN A 43 -7.82 -19.65 36.71
N LYS A 44 -9.02 -19.47 37.27
CA LYS A 44 -9.94 -20.57 37.57
C LYS A 44 -10.47 -21.24 36.30
N ALA A 45 -10.83 -20.45 35.29
CA ALA A 45 -11.26 -20.97 33.99
C ALA A 45 -10.13 -21.71 33.26
N ALA A 46 -8.88 -21.27 33.40
CA ALA A 46 -7.72 -21.95 32.85
C ALA A 46 -7.51 -23.33 33.50
N GLY A 47 -7.62 -23.42 34.84
CA GLY A 47 -7.53 -24.69 35.57
C GLY A 47 -8.59 -25.71 35.16
N ASN A 48 -9.81 -25.23 34.85
CA ASN A 48 -10.95 -26.05 34.47
C ASN A 48 -11.15 -26.23 32.95
N LYS A 49 -10.14 -25.91 32.12
CA LYS A 49 -10.20 -26.02 30.64
C LYS A 49 -11.40 -25.29 30.00
N CYS A 50 -11.82 -24.20 30.62
CA CYS A 50 -12.94 -23.34 30.24
C CYS A 50 -12.49 -22.03 29.56
N LEU A 51 -11.28 -22.02 28.98
CA LEU A 51 -10.66 -20.83 28.42
C LEU A 51 -10.23 -21.05 26.96
N LYS A 52 -10.56 -20.12 26.07
CA LYS A 52 -9.99 -20.01 24.71
C LYS A 52 -9.03 -18.83 24.65
N ARG A 53 -7.92 -18.99 23.93
CA ARG A 53 -6.80 -18.03 23.99
C ARG A 53 -6.40 -17.57 22.58
N GLY A 54 -6.18 -16.26 22.45
CA GLY A 54 -5.76 -15.64 21.21
C GLY A 54 -6.90 -15.38 20.22
N VAL A 55 -6.67 -14.42 19.33
CA VAL A 55 -7.68 -13.89 18.40
C VAL A 55 -8.36 -15.00 17.60
N LYS A 56 -7.57 -15.87 16.97
CA LYS A 56 -8.08 -16.91 16.06
C LYS A 56 -9.05 -17.86 16.75
N GLU A 57 -8.75 -18.27 17.99
CA GLU A 57 -9.64 -19.16 18.75
C GLU A 57 -10.88 -18.43 19.26
N VAL A 58 -10.71 -17.22 19.81
CA VAL A 58 -11.81 -16.41 20.35
C VAL A 58 -12.82 -16.07 19.25
N VAL A 59 -12.35 -15.58 18.10
CA VAL A 59 -13.21 -15.27 16.94
C VAL A 59 -13.95 -16.50 16.45
N LYS A 60 -13.25 -17.64 16.33
CA LYS A 60 -13.86 -18.91 15.90
C LYS A 60 -14.93 -19.38 16.87
N SER A 61 -14.72 -19.21 18.18
CA SER A 61 -15.68 -19.58 19.22
C SER A 61 -16.93 -18.70 19.23
N ILE A 62 -16.76 -17.37 19.13
CA ILE A 62 -17.88 -16.42 19.09
C ILE A 62 -18.73 -16.64 17.83
N ARG A 63 -18.10 -16.81 16.66
CA ARG A 63 -18.82 -17.11 15.40
C ARG A 63 -19.58 -18.44 15.43
N ARG A 64 -19.18 -19.39 16.28
CA ARG A 64 -19.89 -20.66 16.51
C ARG A 64 -21.01 -20.53 17.55
N GLY A 65 -21.33 -19.32 17.99
CA GLY A 65 -22.37 -19.05 18.98
C GLY A 65 -21.99 -19.35 20.42
N GLN A 66 -20.70 -19.58 20.73
CA GLN A 66 -20.28 -19.80 22.11
C GLN A 66 -20.38 -18.51 22.92
N LYS A 67 -21.14 -18.56 24.01
CA LYS A 67 -21.31 -17.45 24.95
C LYS A 67 -20.25 -17.50 26.06
N GLY A 68 -19.89 -16.33 26.58
CA GLY A 68 -18.86 -16.19 27.60
C GLY A 68 -18.54 -14.73 27.89
N LEU A 69 -17.38 -14.49 28.51
CA LEU A 69 -16.83 -13.15 28.76
C LEU A 69 -15.53 -13.01 27.96
N CYS A 70 -15.47 -12.01 27.08
CA CYS A 70 -14.25 -11.70 26.33
C CYS A 70 -13.38 -10.70 27.10
N VAL A 71 -12.10 -11.01 27.26
CA VAL A 71 -11.14 -10.13 27.92
C VAL A 71 -10.02 -9.81 26.95
N ILE A 72 -9.78 -8.52 26.71
CA ILE A 72 -8.87 -8.02 25.67
C ILE A 72 -7.75 -7.22 26.33
N ALA A 73 -6.50 -7.42 25.92
CA ALA A 73 -5.39 -6.60 26.38
C ALA A 73 -5.37 -5.24 25.67
N GLY A 74 -5.16 -4.16 26.43
CA GLY A 74 -5.15 -2.79 25.93
C GLY A 74 -3.80 -2.35 25.37
N ASN A 75 -2.68 -2.95 25.79
CA ASN A 75 -1.33 -2.60 25.31
C ASN A 75 -0.89 -3.38 24.05
N ILE A 76 -1.85 -3.71 23.17
CA ILE A 76 -1.57 -4.43 21.94
C ILE A 76 -1.15 -3.45 20.85
N SER A 77 0.03 -3.69 20.29
CA SER A 77 0.55 -3.05 19.08
C SER A 77 1.00 -4.15 18.11
N PRO A 78 0.56 -4.11 16.83
CA PRO A 78 -0.35 -3.13 16.25
C PRO A 78 -1.81 -3.32 16.73
N ILE A 79 -2.57 -2.23 16.80
CA ILE A 79 -3.96 -2.21 17.32
C ILE A 79 -4.91 -3.10 16.50
N ASP A 80 -4.65 -3.25 15.19
CA ASP A 80 -5.45 -4.01 14.22
C ASP A 80 -5.65 -5.47 14.61
N VAL A 81 -4.74 -6.01 15.43
CA VAL A 81 -4.85 -7.37 15.96
C VAL A 81 -6.15 -7.57 16.76
N ILE A 82 -6.68 -6.51 17.39
CA ILE A 82 -7.83 -6.59 18.30
C ILE A 82 -9.01 -5.68 17.94
N THR A 83 -8.90 -4.82 16.93
CA THR A 83 -9.96 -3.84 16.54
C THR A 83 -11.31 -4.47 16.22
N HIS A 84 -11.31 -5.67 15.66
CA HIS A 84 -12.54 -6.39 15.27
C HIS A 84 -13.20 -7.14 16.44
N LEU A 85 -12.53 -7.28 17.58
CA LEU A 85 -13.05 -8.08 18.71
C LEU A 85 -14.23 -7.42 19.44
N PRO A 86 -14.21 -6.11 19.78
CA PRO A 86 -15.36 -5.44 20.40
C PRO A 86 -16.63 -5.54 19.57
N VAL A 87 -16.54 -5.22 18.27
CA VAL A 87 -17.67 -5.28 17.33
C VAL A 87 -18.23 -6.69 17.27
N LEU A 88 -17.36 -7.71 17.14
CA LEU A 88 -17.78 -9.11 17.13
C LEU A 88 -18.46 -9.53 18.44
N CYS A 89 -18.01 -9.00 19.58
CA CYS A 89 -18.62 -9.26 20.88
C CYS A 89 -20.00 -8.62 20.99
N GLU A 90 -20.15 -7.38 20.51
CA GLU A 90 -21.42 -6.63 20.51
C GLU A 90 -22.47 -7.32 19.61
N GLU A 91 -22.12 -7.67 18.38
CA GLU A 91 -22.99 -8.41 17.45
C GLU A 91 -23.43 -9.76 18.02
N ALA A 92 -22.52 -10.46 18.71
CA ALA A 92 -22.80 -11.74 19.32
C ALA A 92 -23.45 -11.63 20.70
N GLY A 93 -23.69 -10.43 21.25
CA GLY A 93 -24.19 -10.23 22.61
C GLY A 93 -23.31 -10.87 23.69
N VAL A 94 -21.99 -10.84 23.50
CA VAL A 94 -20.96 -11.35 24.41
C VAL A 94 -20.37 -10.14 25.15
N PRO A 95 -20.43 -10.07 26.49
CA PRO A 95 -19.80 -8.98 27.23
C PRO A 95 -18.27 -9.01 27.03
N TYR A 96 -17.65 -7.83 26.92
CA TYR A 96 -16.21 -7.70 26.81
C TYR A 96 -15.63 -6.60 27.71
N VAL A 97 -14.36 -6.73 28.07
CA VAL A 97 -13.64 -5.72 28.87
C VAL A 97 -12.16 -5.69 28.53
N TYR A 98 -11.55 -4.51 28.61
CA TYR A 98 -10.12 -4.33 28.41
C TYR A 98 -9.33 -4.44 29.73
N VAL A 99 -8.16 -5.07 29.68
CA VAL A 99 -7.15 -5.10 30.76
C VAL A 99 -5.85 -4.45 30.27
N PRO A 100 -5.07 -3.80 31.13
CA PRO A 100 -3.95 -2.96 30.67
C PRO A 100 -2.77 -3.73 30.05
N SER A 101 -2.49 -4.97 30.47
CA SER A 101 -1.29 -5.71 30.06
C SER A 101 -1.61 -7.09 29.47
N LYS A 102 -1.03 -7.36 28.28
CA LYS A 102 -1.01 -8.67 27.61
C LYS A 102 -0.16 -9.71 28.33
N GLU A 103 0.85 -9.27 29.09
CA GLU A 103 1.70 -10.11 29.91
C GLU A 103 0.93 -10.61 31.15
N ASP A 104 0.25 -9.71 31.85
CA ASP A 104 -0.61 -10.07 32.99
C ASP A 104 -1.77 -10.97 32.55
N LEU A 105 -2.35 -10.69 31.38
CA LEU A 105 -3.40 -11.52 30.79
C LEU A 105 -2.90 -12.93 30.45
N ALA A 106 -1.69 -13.05 29.92
CA ALA A 106 -1.04 -14.33 29.66
C ALA A 106 -0.77 -15.12 30.95
N GLN A 107 -0.26 -14.45 31.99
CA GLN A 107 0.00 -15.06 33.28
C GLN A 107 -1.29 -15.57 33.93
N ALA A 108 -2.37 -14.77 33.91
CA ALA A 108 -3.68 -15.19 34.39
C ALA A 108 -4.23 -16.38 33.58
N GLY A 109 -3.99 -16.38 32.27
CA GLY A 109 -4.35 -17.46 31.36
C GLY A 109 -3.48 -18.71 31.45
N ALA A 110 -2.57 -18.84 32.42
CA ALA A 110 -1.63 -19.97 32.55
C ALA A 110 -0.86 -20.26 31.25
N THR A 111 -0.33 -19.22 30.61
CA THR A 111 0.53 -19.32 29.41
C THR A 111 1.75 -18.42 29.54
N LYS A 112 2.90 -18.90 29.07
CA LYS A 112 4.14 -18.10 29.01
C LYS A 112 4.18 -17.16 27.80
N ARG A 113 3.32 -17.39 26.80
CA ARG A 113 3.25 -16.54 25.60
C ARG A 113 2.30 -15.36 25.83
N PRO A 114 2.71 -14.11 25.56
CA PRO A 114 1.84 -12.94 25.60
C PRO A 114 0.54 -13.19 24.84
N THR A 115 -0.59 -12.84 25.45
CA THR A 115 -1.92 -13.16 24.91
C THR A 115 -2.73 -11.89 24.76
N CYS A 116 -3.23 -11.65 23.55
CA CYS A 116 -3.98 -10.45 23.21
C CYS A 116 -5.44 -10.48 23.68
N CYS A 117 -6.07 -11.65 23.71
CA CYS A 117 -7.43 -11.81 24.19
C CYS A 117 -7.70 -13.23 24.67
N VAL A 118 -8.68 -13.37 25.56
CA VAL A 118 -9.20 -14.67 26.00
C VAL A 118 -10.72 -14.65 26.04
N LEU A 119 -11.33 -15.81 25.87
CA LEU A 119 -12.77 -16.01 26.06
C LEU A 119 -12.97 -17.00 27.21
N VAL A 120 -13.58 -16.52 28.29
CA VAL A 120 -13.97 -17.32 29.45
C VAL A 120 -15.35 -17.93 29.18
N MET A 121 -15.44 -19.25 29.20
CA MET A 121 -16.68 -20.01 28.97
C MET A 121 -17.16 -20.67 30.27
N LEU A 122 -18.46 -20.93 30.38
CA LEU A 122 -19.04 -21.69 31.51
C LEU A 122 -19.05 -23.21 31.27
N LYS A 123 -18.72 -23.64 30.05
CA LYS A 123 -18.61 -25.06 29.68
C LYS A 123 -17.17 -25.38 29.26
N PRO A 124 -16.62 -26.53 29.68
CA PRO A 124 -15.27 -26.91 29.35
C PRO A 124 -15.18 -27.28 27.87
N ALA A 125 -14.01 -27.08 27.27
CA ALA A 125 -13.79 -27.48 25.88
C ALA A 125 -13.72 -29.02 25.70
N LYS A 126 -13.34 -29.76 26.75
CA LYS A 126 -13.29 -31.23 26.83
C LYS A 126 -13.38 -31.68 28.30
N GLY A 127 -14.25 -32.66 28.60
CA GLY A 127 -14.45 -33.25 29.94
C GLY A 127 -15.69 -32.72 30.68
N GLU A 128 -15.94 -33.24 31.88
CA GLU A 128 -16.99 -32.77 32.79
C GLU A 128 -16.35 -32.00 33.97
N LEU A 129 -16.96 -30.89 34.41
CA LEU A 129 -16.56 -30.22 35.66
C LEU A 129 -17.25 -30.89 36.84
N SER A 130 -16.59 -30.87 38.00
CA SER A 130 -17.27 -31.15 39.27
C SER A 130 -18.39 -30.13 39.50
N ALA A 131 -19.49 -30.54 40.14
CA ALA A 131 -20.61 -29.65 40.43
C ALA A 131 -20.17 -28.43 41.28
N GLU A 132 -19.23 -28.64 42.20
CA GLU A 132 -18.68 -27.60 43.08
C GLU A 132 -17.85 -26.56 42.30
N ASP A 133 -17.01 -27.00 41.35
CA ASP A 133 -16.19 -26.08 40.54
C ASP A 133 -17.03 -25.30 39.53
N LEU A 134 -18.09 -25.93 39.00
CA LEU A 134 -19.02 -25.27 38.09
C LEU A 134 -19.82 -24.17 38.80
N GLU A 135 -20.35 -24.44 39.99
CA GLU A 135 -21.08 -23.45 40.78
C GLU A 135 -20.18 -22.27 41.15
N LYS A 136 -18.97 -22.56 41.65
CA LYS A 136 -17.98 -21.52 41.98
C LYS A 136 -17.52 -20.72 40.75
N LEU A 137 -17.41 -21.33 39.57
CA LEU A 137 -17.04 -20.62 38.33
C LEU A 137 -18.20 -19.74 37.83
N LYS A 138 -19.43 -20.23 37.97
CA LYS A 138 -20.65 -19.50 37.59
C LYS A 138 -20.84 -18.26 38.47
N THR A 139 -20.68 -18.37 39.79
CA THR A 139 -20.77 -17.22 40.70
C THR A 139 -19.73 -16.14 40.39
N ASP A 140 -18.47 -16.53 40.18
CA ASP A 140 -17.40 -15.59 39.81
C ASP A 140 -17.65 -14.95 38.44
N TYR A 141 -18.20 -15.71 37.49
CA TYR A 141 -18.55 -15.22 36.16
C TYR A 141 -19.71 -14.23 36.19
N GLU A 142 -20.78 -14.53 36.93
CA GLU A 142 -21.95 -13.66 37.05
C GLU A 142 -21.56 -12.31 37.66
N GLN A 143 -20.79 -12.33 38.75
CA GLN A 143 -20.30 -11.10 39.40
C GLN A 143 -19.46 -10.24 38.46
N VAL A 144 -18.51 -10.84 37.73
CA VAL A 144 -17.65 -10.08 36.79
C VAL A 144 -18.46 -9.59 35.58
N SER A 145 -19.42 -10.38 35.10
CA SER A 145 -20.29 -10.00 33.99
C SER A 145 -21.20 -8.82 34.33
N GLU A 146 -21.73 -8.78 35.56
CA GLU A 146 -22.50 -7.63 36.07
C GLU A 146 -21.61 -6.38 36.18
N ASP A 147 -20.45 -6.49 36.84
CA ASP A 147 -19.50 -5.37 36.95
C ASP A 147 -19.10 -4.81 35.57
N VAL A 148 -18.96 -5.67 34.54
CA VAL A 148 -18.64 -5.25 33.16
C VAL A 148 -19.82 -4.56 32.47
N LYS A 149 -21.06 -5.02 32.71
CA LYS A 149 -22.27 -4.37 32.18
C LYS A 149 -22.51 -2.98 32.79
N GLU A 150 -22.22 -2.81 34.08
CA GLU A 150 -22.27 -1.49 34.74
C GLU A 150 -21.20 -0.54 34.17
N LEU A 151 -20.02 -1.07 33.83
CA LEU A 151 -18.94 -0.27 33.24
C LEU A 151 -19.23 0.16 31.80
N SER A 152 -19.89 -0.68 31.00
CA SER A 152 -20.27 -0.32 29.63
C SER A 152 -21.42 0.69 29.57
N THR A 153 -22.38 0.62 30.50
CA THR A 153 -23.49 1.58 30.60
C THR A 153 -23.04 2.96 31.08
N SER A 154 -22.12 3.03 32.04
CA SER A 154 -21.56 4.31 32.52
C SER A 154 -20.75 5.06 31.44
N THR A 155 -20.02 4.34 30.58
CA THR A 155 -19.22 4.92 29.49
C THR A 155 -20.07 5.59 28.38
N SER A 156 -21.32 5.15 28.19
CA SER A 156 -22.24 5.71 27.18
C SER A 156 -22.88 7.05 27.58
N SER A 157 -22.77 7.46 28.85
CA SER A 157 -23.38 8.69 29.37
C SER A 157 -22.52 9.96 29.23
N TYR A 158 -21.25 9.82 28.84
CA TYR A 158 -20.27 10.92 28.80
C TYR A 158 -20.09 11.56 27.40
N SER A 159 -20.87 11.14 26.40
CA SER A 159 -20.78 11.59 25.00
C SER A 159 -21.97 12.46 24.52
N MET A 160 -22.62 13.19 25.43
CA MET A 160 -23.58 14.25 25.07
C MET A 160 -23.13 15.62 25.59
N GLY A 161 -22.19 16.25 24.89
CA GLY A 161 -21.97 17.70 24.90
C GLY A 161 -22.33 18.24 23.52
N ARG A 162 -23.51 18.85 23.40
CA ARG A 162 -23.98 19.53 22.17
C ARG A 162 -23.39 20.92 22.14
N ASP A 163 -22.60 21.23 21.11
CA ASP A 163 -22.52 22.59 20.56
C ASP A 163 -23.17 22.60 19.18
N SER A 164 -23.97 23.63 19.00
CA SER A 164 -25.08 23.79 18.06
C SER A 164 -24.65 24.29 16.69
N TYR A 165 -25.12 23.64 15.62
CA TYR A 165 -25.37 24.25 14.32
C TYR A 165 -26.76 23.84 13.81
N PRO A 166 -27.48 24.71 13.08
CA PRO A 166 -28.93 24.62 12.95
C PRO A 166 -29.37 23.60 11.89
N ASN A 167 -30.45 22.90 12.24
CA ASN A 167 -31.25 22.05 11.38
C ASN A 167 -31.78 22.80 10.15
N SER A 168 -31.50 22.26 8.97
CA SER A 168 -32.54 22.08 7.94
C SER A 168 -32.04 21.09 6.89
N TYR A 169 -32.53 19.85 6.94
CA TYR A 169 -33.14 19.14 5.81
C TYR A 169 -33.58 17.76 6.32
N ASN A 170 -34.89 17.60 6.50
CA ASN A 170 -35.53 16.30 6.68
C ASN A 170 -35.42 15.52 5.37
N MET A 171 -34.73 14.38 5.39
CA MET A 171 -35.06 13.27 4.49
C MET A 171 -35.13 11.97 5.29
N GLY A 172 -36.28 11.31 5.11
CA GLY A 172 -36.53 9.87 5.17
C GLY A 172 -35.68 8.99 6.07
N ARG A 173 -36.35 8.38 7.05
CA ARG A 173 -36.04 7.00 7.46
C ARG A 173 -36.15 6.11 6.22
N ASP A 174 -35.03 5.79 5.59
CA ASP A 174 -34.84 4.62 4.70
C ASP A 174 -33.39 4.65 4.16
N SER A 175 -32.40 4.30 5.00
CA SER A 175 -31.05 3.86 4.56
C SER A 175 -30.13 3.61 5.77
N TYR A 176 -30.37 2.55 6.54
CA TYR A 176 -29.39 2.01 7.49
C TYR A 176 -29.06 0.54 7.19
N SER A 177 -29.12 0.17 5.90
CA SER A 177 -28.68 -1.12 5.35
C SER A 177 -27.43 -1.02 4.47
N ASP A 178 -26.91 0.18 4.17
CA ASP A 178 -25.84 0.34 3.16
C ASP A 178 -24.42 0.55 3.72
N CYS A 179 -24.22 0.45 5.04
CA CYS A 179 -22.88 0.60 5.64
C CYS A 179 -22.21 -0.74 6.01
N GLN A 180 -22.63 -1.86 5.37
CA GLN A 180 -22.02 -3.19 5.50
C GLN A 180 -21.46 -3.78 4.19
N LEU A 181 -21.39 -3.01 3.11
CA LEU A 181 -20.71 -3.45 1.88
C LEU A 181 -19.22 -3.11 1.92
N SER A 182 -18.50 -3.59 2.93
CA SER A 182 -17.19 -4.16 2.62
C SER A 182 -17.49 -5.48 1.94
N VAL A 183 -17.62 -5.48 0.61
CA VAL A 183 -17.69 -6.73 -0.15
C VAL A 183 -16.38 -7.44 0.13
N ARG A 184 -16.39 -8.36 1.10
CA ARG A 184 -15.48 -9.49 1.10
C ARG A 184 -15.86 -10.27 -0.16
N MET A 185 -15.17 -10.00 -1.26
CA MET A 185 -15.06 -11.00 -2.30
C MET A 185 -14.29 -12.15 -1.66
N GLU A 186 -15.02 -13.17 -1.19
CA GLU A 186 -14.53 -14.53 -1.28
C GLU A 186 -14.05 -14.71 -2.72
N GLU A 187 -12.82 -15.20 -2.92
CA GLU A 187 -12.19 -15.55 -4.20
C GLU A 187 -13.18 -15.74 -5.36
N SER A 188 -13.65 -14.63 -5.95
CA SER A 188 -14.54 -14.68 -7.09
C SER A 188 -13.65 -14.90 -8.29
N ARG A 189 -13.87 -15.98 -9.02
CA ARG A 189 -13.18 -16.29 -10.29
C ARG A 189 -13.42 -15.24 -11.40
N GLU A 190 -14.18 -14.18 -11.10
CA GLU A 190 -14.56 -13.11 -12.01
C GLU A 190 -13.40 -12.11 -12.12
N SER A 191 -12.96 -11.87 -13.35
CA SER A 191 -11.86 -10.97 -13.68
C SER A 191 -12.37 -9.57 -14.03
N PRO A 192 -11.52 -8.53 -13.98
CA PRO A 192 -11.88 -7.18 -14.43
C PRO A 192 -12.55 -7.16 -15.82
N ALA A 193 -12.00 -7.92 -16.77
CA ALA A 193 -12.55 -8.03 -18.12
C ALA A 193 -13.98 -8.62 -18.16
N ASP A 194 -14.32 -9.56 -17.29
CA ASP A 194 -15.68 -10.14 -17.20
C ASP A 194 -16.73 -9.09 -16.79
N HIS A 195 -16.30 -8.06 -16.06
CA HIS A 195 -17.12 -6.92 -15.68
C HIS A 195 -17.01 -5.73 -16.66
N GLY A 196 -16.27 -5.89 -17.76
CA GLY A 196 -16.07 -4.86 -18.78
C GLY A 196 -15.08 -3.76 -18.37
N PHE A 197 -14.22 -4.01 -17.39
CA PHE A 197 -13.12 -3.12 -17.04
C PHE A 197 -11.93 -3.31 -17.98
N TYR A 198 -11.22 -2.22 -18.23
CA TYR A 198 -9.94 -2.19 -18.95
C TYR A 198 -9.02 -1.16 -18.30
N MET A 199 -7.71 -1.32 -18.46
CA MET A 199 -6.73 -0.31 -18.06
C MET A 199 -6.74 0.82 -19.10
N PRO A 200 -7.10 2.06 -18.72
CA PRO A 200 -7.08 3.18 -19.65
C PRO A 200 -5.64 3.55 -20.02
N ALA A 201 -5.49 4.27 -21.13
CA ALA A 201 -4.18 4.81 -21.48
C ALA A 201 -3.75 5.89 -20.47
N GLU A 202 -2.45 6.08 -20.30
CA GLU A 202 -1.92 7.06 -19.34
C GLU A 202 -2.15 8.53 -19.76
N TRP A 203 -2.55 8.79 -21.02
CA TRP A 203 -2.99 10.12 -21.46
C TRP A 203 -4.51 10.34 -21.31
N GLU A 204 -5.26 9.34 -20.84
CA GLU A 204 -6.69 9.56 -20.52
C GLU A 204 -6.85 10.42 -19.27
N PRO A 205 -7.99 11.11 -19.08
CA PRO A 205 -8.14 12.04 -17.96
C PRO A 205 -7.94 11.40 -16.58
N HIS A 206 -7.22 12.09 -15.70
CA HIS A 206 -6.91 11.70 -14.33
C HIS A 206 -7.75 12.45 -13.30
N ALA A 207 -8.09 11.75 -12.22
CA ALA A 207 -8.65 12.36 -11.01
C ALA A 207 -7.56 12.88 -10.07
N GLN A 208 -6.45 12.15 -9.93
CA GLN A 208 -5.29 12.53 -9.11
C GLN A 208 -4.06 11.67 -9.39
N THR A 209 -2.89 12.13 -8.94
CA THR A 209 -1.64 11.37 -8.91
C THR A 209 -1.26 10.96 -7.49
N TRP A 210 -0.67 9.78 -7.33
CA TRP A 210 -0.12 9.27 -6.07
C TRP A 210 1.42 9.23 -6.12
N ILE A 211 2.07 9.66 -5.03
CA ILE A 211 3.53 9.68 -4.89
C ILE A 211 3.92 9.16 -3.49
N GLY A 212 4.93 8.30 -3.40
CA GLY A 212 5.52 7.86 -2.13
C GLY A 212 6.65 8.80 -1.67
N TRP A 213 6.77 9.06 -0.38
CA TRP A 213 7.84 9.92 0.15
C TRP A 213 9.14 9.12 0.41
N PRO A 214 10.30 9.56 -0.10
CA PRO A 214 11.56 8.83 0.06
C PRO A 214 12.18 9.10 1.43
N GLU A 215 12.63 8.05 2.12
CA GLU A 215 13.23 8.17 3.46
C GLU A 215 14.39 7.19 3.76
N ARG A 216 14.44 6.04 3.09
CA ARG A 216 15.40 4.98 3.42
C ARG A 216 16.84 5.36 3.07
N GLN A 217 17.78 5.13 3.99
CA GLN A 217 19.14 5.66 3.91
C GLN A 217 20.12 4.75 3.16
N ASP A 218 19.70 3.52 2.92
CA ASP A 218 20.40 2.45 2.21
C ASP A 218 20.20 2.47 0.70
N ASN A 219 19.20 3.22 0.21
CA ASN A 219 19.01 3.52 -1.22
C ASN A 219 19.24 5.01 -1.51
N TRP A 220 18.72 5.90 -0.66
CA TRP A 220 18.78 7.35 -0.86
C TRP A 220 19.92 8.00 -0.07
N ARG A 221 20.87 8.61 -0.78
CA ARG A 221 22.05 9.26 -0.16
C ARG A 221 21.67 10.41 0.78
N HIS A 222 22.55 10.68 1.74
CA HIS A 222 22.45 11.78 2.72
C HIS A 222 21.08 11.85 3.43
N ASN A 223 20.59 10.70 3.90
CA ASN A 223 19.30 10.56 4.58
C ASN A 223 18.11 10.99 3.70
N ALA A 224 18.15 10.68 2.41
CA ALA A 224 17.14 11.03 1.41
C ALA A 224 16.89 12.54 1.18
N LEU A 225 17.61 13.45 1.84
CA LEU A 225 17.34 14.89 1.73
C LEU A 225 17.42 15.43 0.29
N PRO A 226 18.39 15.04 -0.56
CA PRO A 226 18.41 15.46 -1.97
C PRO A 226 17.19 14.95 -2.73
N ALA A 227 16.86 13.66 -2.57
CA ALA A 227 15.71 13.04 -3.21
C ALA A 227 14.40 13.71 -2.79
N GLN A 228 14.20 13.98 -1.50
CA GLN A 228 13.01 14.67 -0.98
C GLN A 228 12.77 16.02 -1.67
N ARG A 229 13.83 16.79 -1.96
CA ARG A 229 13.70 18.07 -2.68
C ARG A 229 13.19 17.85 -4.11
N VAL A 230 13.76 16.88 -4.82
CA VAL A 230 13.33 16.57 -6.19
C VAL A 230 11.91 16.03 -6.20
N PHE A 231 11.51 15.19 -5.24
CA PHE A 231 10.13 14.70 -5.11
C PHE A 231 9.15 15.85 -4.85
N VAL A 232 9.54 16.86 -4.07
CA VAL A 232 8.74 18.08 -3.88
C VAL A 232 8.59 18.85 -5.19
N ASP A 233 9.66 18.97 -5.98
CA ASP A 233 9.63 19.67 -7.26
C ASP A 233 8.77 18.92 -8.31
N VAL A 234 8.86 17.59 -8.36
CA VAL A 234 7.96 16.73 -9.16
C VAL A 234 6.51 16.92 -8.73
N ALA A 235 6.22 16.81 -7.43
CA ALA A 235 4.87 16.94 -6.91
C ALA A 235 4.27 18.33 -7.17
N LYS A 236 5.07 19.40 -7.05
CA LYS A 236 4.68 20.77 -7.40
C LYS A 236 4.39 20.94 -8.89
N ALA A 237 5.22 20.33 -9.74
CA ALA A 237 5.03 20.42 -11.19
C ALA A 237 3.74 19.72 -11.62
N ILE A 238 3.44 18.56 -11.03
CA ILE A 238 2.19 17.83 -11.30
C ILE A 238 0.97 18.57 -10.73
N SER A 239 1.08 19.19 -9.55
CA SER A 239 -0.05 19.85 -8.88
C SER A 239 -0.65 21.03 -9.64
N VAL A 240 0.05 21.55 -10.66
CA VAL A 240 -0.47 22.56 -11.58
C VAL A 240 -1.53 21.98 -12.53
N PHE A 241 -1.44 20.68 -12.86
CA PHE A 241 -2.28 20.02 -13.86
C PHE A 241 -3.36 19.13 -13.25
N GLU A 242 -3.06 18.46 -12.14
CA GLU A 242 -4.00 17.57 -11.45
C GLU A 242 -3.73 17.48 -9.94
N PRO A 243 -4.73 17.11 -9.12
CA PRO A 243 -4.53 16.93 -7.69
C PRO A 243 -3.45 15.88 -7.38
N VAL A 244 -2.56 16.17 -6.44
CA VAL A 244 -1.49 15.25 -6.02
C VAL A 244 -1.71 14.80 -4.58
N THR A 245 -1.55 13.50 -4.35
CA THR A 245 -1.50 12.90 -3.03
C THR A 245 -0.13 12.30 -2.76
N VAL A 246 0.57 12.84 -1.75
CA VAL A 246 1.84 12.30 -1.27
C VAL A 246 1.59 11.48 -0.02
N CYS A 247 2.05 10.24 -0.02
CA CYS A 247 2.01 9.37 1.13
C CYS A 247 3.37 9.38 1.84
N ALA A 248 3.38 9.63 3.15
CA ALA A 248 4.60 9.70 3.95
C ALA A 248 4.48 8.86 5.22
N SER A 249 5.60 8.30 5.68
CA SER A 249 5.65 7.56 6.94
C SER A 249 5.27 8.45 8.12
N SER A 250 4.86 7.83 9.24
CA SER A 250 4.58 8.55 10.49
C SER A 250 5.72 9.48 10.92
N ALA A 251 6.97 9.06 10.70
CA ALA A 251 8.16 9.81 11.08
C ALA A 251 8.44 11.00 10.14
N GLN A 252 8.09 10.88 8.85
CA GLN A 252 8.34 11.92 7.85
C GLN A 252 7.12 12.78 7.55
N TRP A 253 5.93 12.45 8.05
CA TRP A 253 4.69 13.15 7.72
C TRP A 253 4.79 14.66 7.98
N GLU A 254 5.28 15.07 9.16
CA GLU A 254 5.44 16.50 9.47
C GLU A 254 6.46 17.19 8.57
N ASN A 255 7.53 16.49 8.19
CA ASN A 255 8.57 17.02 7.30
C ASN A 255 8.01 17.19 5.88
N ALA A 256 7.41 16.15 5.31
CA ALA A 256 6.76 16.17 4.01
C ALA A 256 5.71 17.28 3.94
N ARG A 257 4.86 17.40 4.98
CA ARG A 257 3.82 18.42 5.03
C ARG A 257 4.38 19.85 5.05
N LYS A 258 5.52 20.09 5.69
CA LYS A 258 6.19 21.41 5.74
C LYS A 258 6.86 21.78 4.41
N GLN A 259 7.33 20.79 3.64
CA GLN A 259 8.02 21.04 2.36
C GLN A 259 7.05 21.14 1.18
N LEU A 260 5.93 20.42 1.23
CA LEU A 260 4.93 20.39 0.17
C LEU A 260 3.91 21.53 0.30
N PRO A 261 3.52 22.19 -0.80
CA PRO A 261 2.45 23.19 -0.83
C PRO A 261 1.11 22.71 -0.24
N GLU A 262 0.29 23.63 0.26
CA GLU A 262 -0.98 23.30 0.96
C GLU A 262 -1.99 22.57 0.07
N GLU A 263 -1.96 22.82 -1.24
CA GLU A 263 -2.83 22.19 -2.24
C GLU A 263 -2.56 20.70 -2.43
N ILE A 264 -1.34 20.23 -2.13
CA ILE A 264 -0.96 18.82 -2.24
C ILE A 264 -1.45 18.10 -1.00
N ARG A 265 -2.28 17.06 -1.15
CA ARG A 265 -2.76 16.25 -0.02
C ARG A 265 -1.62 15.38 0.51
N VAL A 266 -1.35 15.41 1.81
CA VAL A 266 -0.34 14.54 2.46
C VAL A 266 -1.01 13.57 3.40
N VAL A 267 -0.76 12.28 3.21
CA VAL A 267 -1.42 11.21 3.95
C VAL A 267 -0.38 10.34 4.66
N GLU A 268 -0.64 10.01 5.93
CA GLU A 268 0.24 9.11 6.68
C GLU A 268 0.06 7.66 6.21
N MET A 269 1.15 7.03 5.77
CA MET A 269 1.19 5.64 5.32
C MET A 269 2.60 5.06 5.49
N SER A 270 2.69 3.87 6.09
CA SER A 270 3.94 3.12 6.11
C SER A 270 4.22 2.47 4.75
N MET A 271 5.46 2.59 4.27
CA MET A 271 6.01 1.92 3.08
C MET A 271 7.46 1.52 3.37
N ASN A 272 8.03 0.58 2.60
CA ASN A 272 9.46 0.27 2.71
C ASN A 272 10.27 1.14 1.74
N ASP A 273 9.75 1.43 0.55
CA ASP A 273 10.33 2.42 -0.38
C ASP A 273 9.25 3.17 -1.17
N SER A 274 9.66 4.21 -1.91
CA SER A 274 8.76 5.21 -2.50
C SER A 274 8.35 4.97 -3.97
N TRP A 275 8.45 3.73 -4.47
CA TRP A 275 8.21 3.38 -5.88
C TRP A 275 6.75 2.99 -6.13
N PHE A 276 5.86 4.00 -6.20
CA PHE A 276 4.41 3.78 -6.27
C PHE A 276 3.93 3.29 -7.63
N ARG A 277 4.70 3.49 -8.70
CA ARG A 277 4.42 2.88 -10.00
C ARG A 277 4.33 1.36 -9.89
N ASP A 278 5.16 0.77 -9.03
CA ASP A 278 5.37 -0.67 -8.96
C ASP A 278 4.58 -1.32 -7.81
N SER A 279 4.53 -0.64 -6.66
CA SER A 279 3.80 -1.11 -5.47
C SER A 279 2.34 -0.62 -5.39
N GLY A 280 1.98 0.36 -6.22
CA GLY A 280 0.63 0.93 -6.27
C GLY A 280 -0.36 0.06 -7.06
N PRO A 281 -1.66 0.36 -6.95
CA PRO A 281 -2.68 -0.37 -7.68
C PRO A 281 -2.67 0.04 -9.16
N THR A 282 -2.85 -0.93 -10.05
CA THR A 282 -3.16 -0.63 -11.46
C THR A 282 -4.66 -0.35 -11.58
N PHE A 283 -5.04 0.91 -11.79
CA PHE A 283 -6.45 1.26 -11.92
C PHE A 283 -7.02 0.83 -13.26
N VAL A 284 -8.24 0.33 -13.23
CA VAL A 284 -9.03 -0.08 -14.39
C VAL A 284 -10.38 0.60 -14.37
N VAL A 285 -10.89 0.99 -15.53
CA VAL A 285 -12.15 1.71 -15.70
C VAL A 285 -13.10 0.98 -16.62
N ARG A 286 -14.39 1.30 -16.55
CA ARG A 286 -15.41 0.82 -17.50
C ARG A 286 -16.25 1.99 -18.00
N LYS A 287 -16.61 1.96 -19.28
CA LYS A 287 -17.35 3.06 -19.94
C LYS A 287 -18.83 3.12 -19.56
N SER A 288 -19.43 2.03 -19.12
CA SER A 288 -20.84 1.98 -18.73
C SER A 288 -20.99 1.10 -17.48
N PRO A 289 -21.88 1.47 -16.55
CA PRO A 289 -22.30 0.57 -15.49
C PRO A 289 -22.84 -0.71 -16.11
N SER A 290 -22.25 -1.86 -15.77
CA SER A 290 -22.79 -3.14 -16.20
C SER A 290 -24.04 -3.45 -15.38
N LYS A 291 -25.17 -3.75 -16.03
CA LYS A 291 -26.39 -4.28 -15.38
C LYS A 291 -26.13 -5.62 -14.65
N LEU A 292 -25.00 -6.26 -14.94
CA LEU A 292 -24.58 -7.55 -14.40
C LEU A 292 -23.63 -7.42 -13.20
N SER A 293 -23.12 -6.22 -12.90
CA SER A 293 -22.09 -6.02 -11.88
C SER A 293 -22.72 -5.43 -10.60
N SER A 294 -22.45 -6.07 -9.46
CA SER A 294 -22.77 -5.53 -8.13
C SER A 294 -21.91 -4.31 -7.75
N LEU A 295 -20.90 -3.99 -8.57
CA LEU A 295 -20.01 -2.85 -8.35
C LEU A 295 -20.70 -1.56 -8.77
N THR A 296 -20.81 -0.63 -7.83
CA THR A 296 -21.46 0.67 -8.02
C THR A 296 -20.57 1.68 -8.74
N ARG A 297 -19.24 1.51 -8.68
CA ARG A 297 -18.25 2.43 -9.29
C ARG A 297 -17.81 1.97 -10.67
N ASN A 298 -17.42 2.93 -11.51
CA ASN A 298 -16.88 2.68 -12.84
C ASN A 298 -15.34 2.64 -12.86
N ILE A 299 -14.73 2.65 -11.68
CA ILE A 299 -13.30 2.45 -11.44
C ILE A 299 -13.09 1.31 -10.44
N ALA A 300 -12.04 0.53 -10.65
CA ALA A 300 -11.53 -0.47 -9.72
C ALA A 300 -9.99 -0.44 -9.74
N GLY A 301 -9.35 -1.06 -8.76
CA GLY A 301 -7.90 -1.26 -8.72
C GLY A 301 -7.54 -2.73 -8.79
N VAL A 302 -6.59 -3.08 -9.65
CA VAL A 302 -5.92 -4.38 -9.65
C VAL A 302 -4.77 -4.33 -8.67
N ASP A 303 -4.79 -5.26 -7.72
CA ASP A 303 -3.81 -5.42 -6.66
C ASP A 303 -2.93 -6.63 -6.99
N TRP A 304 -1.81 -6.36 -7.66
CA TRP A 304 -0.78 -7.35 -7.98
C TRP A 304 0.02 -7.73 -6.75
N ASN A 305 0.68 -8.87 -6.80
CA ASN A 305 1.67 -9.21 -5.78
C ASN A 305 2.97 -8.47 -6.07
N PHE A 306 3.68 -8.03 -5.03
CA PHE A 306 4.94 -7.32 -5.13
C PHE A 306 6.04 -8.04 -4.35
N ASN A 307 7.26 -8.11 -4.89
CA ASN A 307 8.38 -8.81 -4.27
C ASN A 307 9.70 -8.02 -4.27
N ALA A 308 9.66 -6.69 -4.35
CA ALA A 308 10.86 -5.86 -4.47
C ALA A 308 11.74 -6.25 -5.68
N TRP A 309 11.11 -6.47 -6.83
CA TRP A 309 11.75 -6.76 -8.13
C TRP A 309 12.67 -7.99 -8.15
N GLY A 310 12.34 -9.04 -7.38
CA GLY A 310 13.11 -10.28 -7.42
C GLY A 310 13.06 -11.16 -6.17
N GLY A 311 12.37 -10.72 -5.13
CA GLY A 311 12.16 -11.48 -3.90
C GLY A 311 13.41 -11.55 -3.04
N ALA A 312 13.54 -12.64 -2.28
CA ALA A 312 14.61 -12.78 -1.28
C ALA A 312 15.99 -13.06 -1.89
N ASP A 313 16.03 -13.57 -3.12
CA ASP A 313 17.29 -14.00 -3.76
C ASP A 313 17.89 -12.88 -4.62
N ASP A 314 17.07 -12.20 -5.44
CA ASP A 314 17.51 -11.19 -6.42
C ASP A 314 16.81 -9.82 -6.25
N GLY A 315 16.01 -9.63 -5.20
CA GLY A 315 15.28 -8.38 -4.98
C GLY A 315 16.17 -7.23 -4.51
N CYS A 316 15.67 -6.00 -4.63
CA CYS A 316 16.42 -4.81 -4.24
C CYS A 316 16.56 -4.65 -2.71
N TYR A 317 15.71 -5.31 -1.93
CA TYR A 317 15.76 -5.35 -0.46
C TYR A 317 14.91 -6.48 0.11
N ASN A 318 15.19 -6.89 1.35
CA ASN A 318 14.65 -8.12 1.92
C ASN A 318 13.30 -7.99 2.66
N ASP A 319 12.87 -6.77 2.99
CA ASP A 319 11.55 -6.52 3.60
C ASP A 319 10.74 -5.53 2.77
N TRP A 320 9.71 -6.04 2.10
CA TRP A 320 8.71 -5.31 1.31
C TRP A 320 7.29 -5.49 1.88
N SER A 321 7.20 -5.84 3.16
CA SER A 321 5.92 -6.17 3.80
C SER A 321 4.94 -4.99 3.89
N HIS A 322 5.45 -3.75 3.96
CA HIS A 322 4.63 -2.54 3.88
C HIS A 322 4.30 -2.16 2.44
N ASP A 323 5.20 -2.38 1.47
CA ASP A 323 4.93 -2.11 0.05
C ASP A 323 3.75 -2.94 -0.48
N LEU A 324 3.66 -4.21 -0.06
CA LEU A 324 2.50 -5.08 -0.32
C LEU A 324 1.16 -4.55 0.20
N LEU A 325 1.17 -3.57 1.09
CA LEU A 325 -0.04 -2.97 1.67
C LEU A 325 -0.42 -1.65 0.98
N VAL A 326 0.47 -1.05 0.18
CA VAL A 326 0.25 0.23 -0.52
C VAL A 326 -0.98 0.15 -1.40
N SER A 327 -0.98 -0.78 -2.37
CA SER A 327 -2.14 -1.09 -3.21
C SER A 327 -3.31 -1.68 -2.40
N LYS A 328 -3.05 -2.77 -1.67
CA LYS A 328 -4.06 -3.63 -1.03
C LYS A 328 -4.94 -2.96 0.02
N ARG A 329 -4.36 -2.09 0.84
CA ARG A 329 -4.98 -1.61 2.10
C ARG A 329 -5.04 -0.11 2.23
N PHE A 330 -4.26 0.63 1.45
CA PHE A 330 -4.20 2.06 1.61
C PHE A 330 -4.90 2.80 0.47
N ILE A 331 -4.30 2.85 -0.71
CA ILE A 331 -4.79 3.70 -1.81
C ILE A 331 -6.25 3.36 -2.15
N LEU A 332 -6.55 2.09 -2.39
CA LEU A 332 -7.90 1.63 -2.73
C LEU A 332 -8.90 1.78 -1.57
N ALA A 333 -8.45 1.66 -0.31
CA ALA A 333 -9.33 1.77 0.85
C ALA A 333 -9.65 3.23 1.19
N VAL A 334 -8.66 4.12 1.14
CA VAL A 334 -8.80 5.56 1.36
C VAL A 334 -9.76 6.16 0.35
N GLU A 335 -9.62 5.74 -0.91
CA GLU A 335 -10.49 6.22 -2.00
C GLU A 335 -11.81 5.44 -2.13
N ARG A 336 -12.01 4.37 -1.36
CA ARG A 336 -13.20 3.49 -1.44
C ARG A 336 -13.41 2.93 -2.86
N ILE A 337 -12.32 2.50 -3.49
CA ILE A 337 -12.31 1.91 -4.84
C ILE A 337 -12.35 0.37 -4.71
N PRO A 338 -13.22 -0.32 -5.45
CA PRO A 338 -13.23 -1.78 -5.51
C PRO A 338 -11.89 -2.38 -5.89
N ARG A 339 -11.56 -3.55 -5.33
CA ARG A 339 -10.27 -4.22 -5.54
C ARG A 339 -10.43 -5.57 -6.23
N PHE A 340 -9.64 -5.80 -7.27
CA PHE A 340 -9.41 -7.12 -7.85
C PHE A 340 -8.02 -7.61 -7.43
N GLN A 341 -7.97 -8.62 -6.57
CA GLN A 341 -6.70 -9.16 -6.08
C GLN A 341 -6.16 -10.22 -7.04
N HIS A 342 -4.86 -10.16 -7.34
CA HIS A 342 -4.17 -11.18 -8.11
C HIS A 342 -2.95 -11.74 -7.37
N SER A 343 -2.54 -12.97 -7.70
CA SER A 343 -1.38 -13.62 -7.07
C SER A 343 -0.09 -13.51 -7.88
N MET A 344 -0.19 -13.17 -9.17
CA MET A 344 0.98 -12.95 -10.02
C MET A 344 1.79 -11.77 -9.51
N ILE A 345 3.11 -11.93 -9.54
CA ILE A 345 4.04 -10.85 -9.24
C ILE A 345 4.16 -9.99 -10.49
N LEU A 346 3.75 -8.72 -10.38
CA LEU A 346 3.81 -7.77 -11.47
C LEU A 346 3.90 -6.35 -10.93
N GLU A 347 4.81 -5.58 -11.50
CA GLU A 347 5.01 -4.17 -11.21
C GLU A 347 4.40 -3.31 -12.32
N GLY A 348 3.74 -2.19 -11.99
CA GLY A 348 3.10 -1.33 -12.99
C GLY A 348 4.06 -0.77 -14.02
N GLY A 349 5.33 -0.51 -13.67
CA GLY A 349 6.36 -0.02 -14.60
C GLY A 349 6.83 -1.07 -15.62
N SER A 350 6.52 -2.36 -15.40
CA SER A 350 6.87 -3.46 -16.30
C SER A 350 5.94 -3.58 -17.53
N ILE A 351 4.83 -2.84 -17.53
CA ILE A 351 3.79 -2.87 -18.57
C ILE A 351 3.42 -1.45 -19.03
N HIS A 352 2.99 -1.31 -20.28
CA HIS A 352 2.39 -0.07 -20.77
C HIS A 352 1.24 -0.36 -21.73
N VAL A 353 0.11 0.31 -21.59
CA VAL A 353 -1.09 0.08 -22.42
C VAL A 353 -1.46 1.28 -23.28
N ASP A 354 -2.17 1.05 -24.39
CA ASP A 354 -2.66 2.09 -25.30
C ASP A 354 -4.14 2.49 -25.08
N GLY A 355 -4.82 1.86 -24.11
CA GLY A 355 -6.26 2.04 -23.84
C GLY A 355 -7.19 1.46 -24.91
N GLU A 356 -6.66 0.85 -25.98
CA GLU A 356 -7.42 0.27 -27.09
C GLU A 356 -7.18 -1.24 -27.28
N GLY A 357 -6.47 -1.86 -26.35
CA GLY A 357 -6.32 -3.30 -26.24
C GLY A 357 -4.90 -3.81 -26.52
N THR A 358 -3.90 -2.93 -26.60
CA THR A 358 -2.49 -3.30 -26.82
C THR A 358 -1.67 -3.09 -25.56
N CYS A 359 -0.86 -4.07 -25.19
CA CYS A 359 0.10 -3.99 -24.08
C CYS A 359 1.54 -4.12 -24.60
N LEU A 360 2.43 -3.25 -24.14
CA LEU A 360 3.88 -3.42 -24.25
C LEU A 360 4.40 -4.04 -22.96
N ALA A 361 5.37 -4.93 -23.09
CA ALA A 361 6.11 -5.50 -21.97
C ALA A 361 7.49 -5.97 -22.44
N THR A 362 8.41 -6.21 -21.50
CA THR A 362 9.72 -6.79 -21.79
C THR A 362 9.78 -8.27 -21.40
N GLU A 363 10.41 -9.09 -22.24
CA GLU A 363 10.66 -10.50 -21.93
C GLU A 363 11.69 -10.64 -20.79
N GLU A 364 12.70 -9.77 -20.78
CA GLU A 364 13.77 -9.71 -19.74
C GLU A 364 13.20 -9.55 -18.32
N CYS A 365 12.07 -8.84 -18.16
CA CYS A 365 11.42 -8.64 -16.87
C CYS A 365 10.37 -9.73 -16.58
N LEU A 366 9.29 -9.82 -17.38
CA LEU A 366 8.14 -10.66 -17.00
C LEU A 366 8.41 -12.16 -17.09
N LEU A 367 9.36 -12.60 -17.93
CA LEU A 367 9.78 -14.01 -18.02
C LEU A 367 10.98 -14.33 -17.12
N ASN A 368 11.42 -13.37 -16.30
CA ASN A 368 12.49 -13.61 -15.34
C ASN A 368 12.05 -14.62 -14.28
N LYS A 369 12.97 -15.50 -13.90
CA LYS A 369 12.75 -16.54 -12.90
C LYS A 369 12.43 -15.98 -11.52
N ASN A 370 12.84 -14.74 -11.25
CA ASN A 370 12.59 -14.06 -9.98
C ASN A 370 11.18 -13.42 -9.88
N ARG A 371 10.40 -13.43 -10.97
CA ARG A 371 8.99 -13.03 -10.99
C ARG A 371 8.09 -14.26 -10.90
N ASN A 372 7.68 -14.81 -12.04
CA ASN A 372 6.69 -15.88 -12.12
C ASN A 372 7.29 -17.13 -12.79
N PRO A 373 8.25 -17.83 -12.15
CA PRO A 373 8.99 -18.94 -12.77
C PRO A 373 8.11 -20.16 -13.11
N HIS A 374 6.89 -20.18 -12.60
CA HIS A 374 5.92 -21.26 -12.79
C HIS A 374 4.91 -20.96 -13.90
N MET A 375 4.96 -19.78 -14.52
CA MET A 375 4.05 -19.36 -15.58
C MET A 375 4.78 -19.32 -16.93
N SER A 376 4.14 -19.82 -17.99
CA SER A 376 4.60 -19.60 -19.37
C SER A 376 4.25 -18.20 -19.85
N LYS A 377 4.88 -17.78 -20.96
CA LYS A 377 4.58 -16.51 -21.62
C LYS A 377 3.09 -16.38 -21.96
N GLU A 378 2.49 -17.45 -22.47
CA GLU A 378 1.07 -17.50 -22.86
C GLU A 378 0.14 -17.38 -21.65
N GLN A 379 0.52 -17.97 -20.51
CA GLN A 379 -0.25 -17.86 -19.27
C GLN A 379 -0.18 -16.44 -18.69
N ILE A 380 0.97 -15.78 -18.79
CA ILE A 380 1.12 -14.37 -18.43
C ILE A 380 0.23 -13.51 -19.32
N GLU A 381 0.25 -13.72 -20.63
CA GLU A 381 -0.64 -13.00 -21.56
C GLU A 381 -2.13 -13.22 -21.22
N GLU A 382 -2.54 -14.45 -20.90
CA GLU A 382 -3.93 -14.74 -20.54
C GLU A 382 -4.38 -13.97 -19.29
N GLU A 383 -3.57 -13.95 -18.23
CA GLU A 383 -3.88 -13.18 -17.03
C GLU A 383 -3.90 -11.66 -17.31
N LEU A 384 -2.94 -11.15 -18.09
CA LEU A 384 -2.93 -9.74 -18.48
C LEU A 384 -4.15 -9.34 -19.31
N LYS A 385 -4.63 -10.20 -20.23
CA LYS A 385 -5.89 -9.96 -20.97
C LYS A 385 -7.07 -9.85 -20.02
N ARG A 386 -7.15 -10.73 -19.03
CA ARG A 386 -8.26 -10.79 -18.05
C ARG A 386 -8.27 -9.61 -17.08
N TYR A 387 -7.09 -9.14 -16.66
CA TYR A 387 -6.98 -8.08 -15.65
C TYR A 387 -6.85 -6.68 -16.22
N LEU A 388 -6.21 -6.51 -17.38
CA LEU A 388 -6.02 -5.20 -18.03
C LEU A 388 -7.02 -4.92 -19.15
N GLY A 389 -7.79 -5.93 -19.61
CA GLY A 389 -8.71 -5.77 -20.73
C GLY A 389 -8.02 -5.62 -22.10
N VAL A 390 -6.76 -6.08 -22.20
CA VAL A 390 -5.97 -6.07 -23.44
C VAL A 390 -6.23 -7.31 -24.29
N GLN A 391 -5.79 -7.28 -25.55
CA GLN A 391 -6.01 -8.32 -26.55
C GLN A 391 -4.72 -8.68 -27.32
N ALA A 392 -3.87 -7.69 -27.59
CA ALA A 392 -2.60 -7.85 -28.28
C ALA A 392 -1.42 -7.46 -27.40
N PHE A 393 -0.28 -8.13 -27.62
CA PHE A 393 0.96 -7.91 -26.90
C PHE A 393 2.09 -7.64 -27.88
N ILE A 394 2.92 -6.66 -27.55
CA ILE A 394 4.19 -6.42 -28.24
C ILE A 394 5.29 -6.59 -27.19
N TRP A 395 6.05 -7.67 -27.36
CA TRP A 395 7.12 -8.06 -26.45
C TRP A 395 8.45 -7.54 -26.95
N LEU A 396 9.10 -6.68 -26.17
CA LEU A 396 10.49 -6.32 -26.41
C LEU A 396 11.39 -7.37 -25.75
N PRO A 397 12.43 -7.87 -26.44
CA PRO A 397 13.30 -8.89 -25.86
C PRO A 397 14.04 -8.41 -24.60
N ARG A 398 14.42 -7.12 -24.60
CA ARG A 398 15.31 -6.51 -23.63
C ARG A 398 14.84 -5.10 -23.25
N GLY A 399 15.01 -4.72 -21.98
CA GLY A 399 14.79 -3.37 -21.46
C GLY A 399 16.03 -2.48 -21.63
N LEU A 400 16.05 -1.33 -20.96
CA LEU A 400 17.17 -0.38 -21.01
C LEU A 400 18.45 -0.99 -20.43
N TYR A 401 19.59 -0.74 -21.06
CA TYR A 401 20.89 -1.18 -20.55
C TYR A 401 21.23 -0.49 -19.23
N GLY A 402 21.65 -1.27 -18.22
CA GLY A 402 21.98 -0.78 -16.87
C GLY A 402 20.79 -0.82 -15.90
N ASP A 403 19.60 -1.22 -16.35
CA ASP A 403 18.43 -1.44 -15.50
C ASP A 403 18.45 -2.84 -14.87
N ASP A 404 19.43 -3.07 -14.01
CA ASP A 404 19.57 -4.31 -13.25
C ASP A 404 18.65 -4.35 -12.02
N ASP A 405 18.06 -3.23 -11.63
CA ASP A 405 17.20 -3.11 -10.45
C ASP A 405 15.83 -3.70 -10.71
N THR A 406 15.26 -3.40 -11.88
CA THR A 406 13.91 -3.83 -12.23
C THR A 406 13.89 -5.00 -13.21
N ASN A 407 15.08 -5.43 -13.67
CA ASN A 407 15.29 -6.42 -14.73
C ASN A 407 14.76 -5.94 -16.10
N GLY A 408 15.02 -4.67 -16.43
CA GLY A 408 14.69 -4.09 -17.71
C GLY A 408 13.20 -3.80 -17.87
N HIS A 409 12.64 -2.94 -17.01
CA HIS A 409 11.26 -2.47 -17.16
C HIS A 409 11.02 -1.78 -18.51
N ILE A 410 9.77 -1.91 -19.01
CA ILE A 410 9.38 -1.31 -20.28
C ILE A 410 9.36 0.21 -20.19
N ASP A 411 8.98 0.79 -19.05
CA ASP A 411 8.84 2.24 -18.88
C ASP A 411 10.16 3.04 -18.97
N ASN A 412 11.31 2.38 -18.85
CA ASN A 412 12.62 2.96 -19.15
C ASN A 412 12.98 2.87 -20.63
N MET A 413 12.39 1.91 -21.35
CA MET A 413 12.74 1.59 -22.74
C MET A 413 11.77 2.21 -23.74
N CYS A 414 10.46 2.13 -23.48
CA CYS A 414 9.42 2.52 -24.42
C CYS A 414 8.09 2.84 -23.72
N CYS A 415 7.37 3.84 -24.23
CA CYS A 415 6.01 4.15 -23.79
C CYS A 415 5.09 4.44 -24.98
N PHE A 416 3.77 4.26 -24.82
CA PHE A 416 2.82 4.73 -25.82
C PHE A 416 2.61 6.23 -25.68
N ALA A 417 2.71 6.96 -26.79
CA ALA A 417 2.41 8.39 -26.83
C ALA A 417 0.95 8.69 -27.19
N LYS A 418 0.39 7.86 -28.08
CA LYS A 418 -1.00 7.86 -28.53
C LYS A 418 -1.27 6.52 -29.22
N PRO A 419 -2.53 6.17 -29.55
CA PRO A 419 -2.83 4.90 -30.21
C PRO A 419 -2.01 4.71 -31.50
N GLY A 420 -1.25 3.62 -31.58
CA GLY A 420 -0.37 3.28 -32.71
C GLY A 420 0.96 4.04 -32.79
N VAL A 421 1.30 4.89 -31.80
CA VAL A 421 2.58 5.63 -31.78
C VAL A 421 3.29 5.43 -30.45
N VAL A 422 4.57 5.09 -30.51
CA VAL A 422 5.41 4.83 -29.33
C VAL A 422 6.63 5.75 -29.31
N LEU A 423 7.07 6.12 -28.10
CA LEU A 423 8.35 6.76 -27.84
C LEU A 423 9.35 5.69 -27.42
N LEU A 424 10.49 5.62 -28.11
CA LEU A 424 11.54 4.63 -27.88
C LEU A 424 12.83 5.32 -27.43
N SER A 425 13.39 4.86 -26.31
CA SER A 425 14.73 5.21 -25.86
C SER A 425 15.76 4.83 -26.93
N TRP A 426 16.48 5.83 -27.44
CA TRP A 426 17.37 5.66 -28.59
C TRP A 426 18.75 6.27 -28.34
N THR A 427 19.78 5.68 -28.94
CA THR A 427 21.11 6.29 -29.06
C THR A 427 21.59 6.12 -30.50
N ASP A 428 22.37 7.07 -31.02
CA ASP A 428 23.03 6.93 -32.33
C ASP A 428 24.47 6.42 -32.19
N ASP A 429 24.97 6.26 -30.95
CA ASP A 429 26.32 5.77 -30.70
C ASP A 429 26.35 4.23 -30.79
N GLU A 430 26.85 3.72 -31.91
CA GLU A 430 26.95 2.28 -32.16
C GLU A 430 27.90 1.56 -31.19
N THR A 431 28.74 2.30 -30.46
CA THR A 431 29.66 1.73 -29.46
C THR A 431 29.00 1.53 -28.10
N ASP A 432 27.85 2.16 -27.87
CA ASP A 432 27.08 2.02 -26.63
C ASP A 432 26.28 0.70 -26.64
N PRO A 433 26.38 -0.15 -25.61
CA PRO A 433 25.54 -1.34 -25.45
C PRO A 433 24.03 -1.10 -25.57
N GLN A 434 23.56 0.12 -25.29
CA GLN A 434 22.16 0.51 -25.48
C GLN A 434 21.73 0.54 -26.96
N TYR A 435 22.67 0.76 -27.89
CA TYR A 435 22.36 0.83 -29.32
C TYR A 435 21.77 -0.48 -29.84
N GLU A 436 22.40 -1.61 -29.52
CA GLU A 436 21.94 -2.94 -29.93
C GLU A 436 20.51 -3.21 -29.45
N ARG A 437 20.22 -2.89 -28.18
CA ARG A 437 18.89 -3.04 -27.57
C ARG A 437 17.85 -2.12 -28.25
N SER A 438 18.24 -0.89 -28.59
CA SER A 438 17.37 0.07 -29.28
C SER A 438 17.05 -0.36 -30.71
N VAL A 439 18.02 -0.91 -31.45
CA VAL A 439 17.83 -1.44 -32.80
C VAL A 439 16.94 -2.69 -32.79
N GLU A 440 17.14 -3.59 -31.82
CA GLU A 440 16.29 -4.77 -31.63
C GLU A 440 14.84 -4.38 -31.37
N ALA A 441 14.59 -3.44 -30.45
CA ALA A 441 13.26 -2.91 -30.19
C ALA A 441 12.63 -2.27 -31.43
N LEU A 442 13.39 -1.48 -32.19
CA LEU A 442 12.92 -0.86 -33.44
C LEU A 442 12.52 -1.90 -34.50
N SER A 443 13.26 -3.01 -34.59
CA SER A 443 12.95 -4.14 -35.47
C SER A 443 11.64 -4.82 -35.09
N VAL A 444 11.39 -5.02 -33.78
CA VAL A 444 10.12 -5.56 -33.29
C VAL A 444 8.96 -4.66 -33.65
N PHE A 445 9.05 -3.35 -33.40
CA PHE A 445 7.98 -2.40 -33.73
C PHE A 445 7.70 -2.33 -35.23
N SER A 446 8.74 -2.39 -36.06
CA SER A 446 8.59 -2.37 -37.53
C SER A 446 7.81 -3.57 -38.07
N ASN A 447 7.84 -4.71 -37.36
CA ASN A 447 7.16 -5.95 -37.73
C ASN A 447 5.85 -6.17 -36.96
N SER A 448 5.52 -5.30 -36.00
CA SER A 448 4.36 -5.44 -35.12
C SER A 448 3.20 -4.55 -35.56
N VAL A 449 2.00 -4.98 -35.19
CA VAL A 449 0.77 -4.18 -35.30
C VAL A 449 0.08 -4.16 -33.94
N ASP A 450 -0.67 -3.11 -33.68
CA ASP A 450 -1.48 -3.01 -32.47
C ASP A 450 -2.77 -3.85 -32.55
N ALA A 451 -3.57 -3.86 -31.48
CA ALA A 451 -4.82 -4.60 -31.42
C ALA A 451 -5.86 -4.17 -32.48
N ARG A 452 -5.71 -2.97 -33.05
CA ARG A 452 -6.57 -2.42 -34.11
C ARG A 452 -5.99 -2.63 -35.51
N GLY A 453 -4.85 -3.31 -35.63
CA GLY A 453 -4.17 -3.58 -36.90
C GLY A 453 -3.40 -2.39 -37.46
N ARG A 454 -3.16 -1.33 -36.67
CA ARG A 454 -2.33 -0.19 -37.09
C ARG A 454 -0.87 -0.58 -36.98
N LYS A 455 -0.06 -0.10 -37.94
CA LYS A 455 1.40 -0.20 -37.83
C LYS A 455 1.90 0.76 -36.76
N ILE A 456 2.85 0.30 -35.95
CA ILE A 456 3.44 1.12 -34.90
C ILE A 456 4.38 2.16 -35.51
N GLN A 457 4.09 3.44 -35.28
CA GLN A 457 5.02 4.52 -35.56
C GLN A 457 5.95 4.71 -34.37
N VAL A 458 7.25 4.69 -34.59
CA VAL A 458 8.25 4.89 -33.54
C VAL A 458 8.80 6.31 -33.62
N ILE A 459 8.70 7.05 -32.52
CA ILE A 459 9.37 8.33 -32.30
C ILE A 459 10.60 8.03 -31.44
N LYS A 460 11.78 8.41 -31.93
CA LYS A 460 13.04 8.20 -31.21
C LYS A 460 13.23 9.31 -30.20
N LEU A 461 13.46 8.94 -28.94
CA LEU A 461 13.81 9.86 -27.86
C LEU A 461 15.22 9.53 -27.40
N HIS A 462 16.17 10.44 -27.64
CA HIS A 462 17.57 10.18 -27.35
C HIS A 462 17.85 10.11 -25.86
N VAL A 463 18.47 9.03 -25.39
CA VAL A 463 18.97 8.91 -24.01
C VAL A 463 20.12 9.89 -23.77
N PRO A 464 20.38 10.30 -22.50
CA PRO A 464 21.58 11.08 -22.19
C PRO A 464 22.84 10.26 -22.50
N GLY A 465 24.00 10.93 -22.62
CA GLY A 465 25.27 10.23 -22.67
C GLY A 465 25.46 9.28 -21.45
N PRO A 466 26.33 8.26 -21.52
CA PRO A 466 26.51 7.31 -20.42
C PRO A 466 26.81 8.00 -19.10
N LEU A 467 25.88 7.87 -18.15
CA LEU A 467 26.01 8.41 -16.80
C LEU A 467 26.49 7.32 -15.86
N TYR A 468 27.45 7.64 -15.00
CA TYR A 468 27.97 6.75 -13.98
C TYR A 468 27.80 7.37 -12.60
N MET A 469 27.59 6.52 -11.60
CA MET A 469 27.58 6.92 -10.20
C MET A 469 29.00 7.31 -9.77
N THR A 470 29.12 8.44 -9.09
CA THR A 470 30.39 8.96 -8.57
C THR A 470 30.68 8.45 -7.16
N GLU A 471 31.95 8.54 -6.74
CA GLU A 471 32.40 8.20 -5.38
C GLU A 471 31.68 9.00 -4.30
N GLU A 472 31.45 10.29 -4.54
CA GLU A 472 30.73 11.14 -3.59
C GLU A 472 29.29 10.66 -3.42
N GLU A 473 28.59 10.40 -4.53
CA GLU A 473 27.20 9.91 -4.53
C GLU A 473 27.07 8.56 -3.82
N SER A 474 27.98 7.62 -4.09
CA SER A 474 28.02 6.30 -3.43
C SER A 474 28.35 6.41 -1.94
N SER A 475 29.30 7.28 -1.54
CA SER A 475 29.69 7.47 -0.14
C SER A 475 28.60 8.07 0.75
N GLY A 476 27.62 8.75 0.14
CA GLY A 476 26.49 9.33 0.86
C GLY A 476 25.44 8.31 1.30
N ILE A 477 25.55 7.05 0.87
CA ILE A 477 24.58 5.99 1.13
C ILE A 477 25.03 5.17 2.33
N ILE A 478 24.12 4.93 3.27
CA ILE A 478 24.40 4.17 4.48
C ILE A 478 24.01 2.72 4.22
N GLN A 479 24.98 1.91 3.81
CA GLN A 479 24.82 0.47 3.62
C GLN A 479 24.74 -0.27 4.98
N ALA A 480 23.69 0.00 5.75
CA ALA A 480 23.43 -0.62 7.05
C ALA A 480 22.45 -1.81 6.97
N SER A 481 21.87 -2.06 5.80
CA SER A 481 20.85 -3.08 5.53
C SER A 481 21.27 -4.01 4.37
N GLU A 482 20.44 -5.01 4.11
CA GLU A 482 20.57 -5.95 2.98
C GLU A 482 20.00 -5.40 1.65
N ALA A 483 19.94 -4.07 1.47
CA ALA A 483 19.56 -3.47 0.20
C ALA A 483 20.66 -3.64 -0.87
N LYS A 484 20.28 -3.60 -2.15
CA LYS A 484 21.22 -3.70 -3.26
C LYS A 484 22.30 -2.60 -3.18
N PRO A 485 23.60 -2.97 -3.28
CA PRO A 485 24.68 -2.00 -3.08
C PRO A 485 24.76 -0.98 -4.22
N ARG A 486 24.90 0.29 -3.86
CA ARG A 486 25.07 1.41 -4.80
C ARG A 486 26.55 1.74 -4.95
N LEU A 487 27.21 1.03 -5.86
CA LEU A 487 28.65 1.14 -6.09
C LEU A 487 29.00 2.29 -7.03
N ALA A 488 30.10 2.96 -6.73
CA ALA A 488 30.73 3.88 -7.65
C ALA A 488 31.13 3.20 -8.97
N GLY A 489 31.03 3.95 -10.07
CA GLY A 489 31.30 3.46 -11.41
C GLY A 489 30.18 2.60 -12.01
N THR A 490 29.10 2.31 -11.27
CA THR A 490 27.91 1.68 -11.84
C THR A 490 27.24 2.62 -12.84
N ARG A 491 26.86 2.09 -14.00
CA ARG A 491 26.13 2.83 -15.03
C ARG A 491 24.68 3.05 -14.57
N LEU A 492 24.22 4.28 -14.69
CA LEU A 492 22.87 4.68 -14.33
C LEU A 492 21.90 4.43 -15.48
N ALA A 493 20.72 3.88 -15.17
CA ALA A 493 19.62 3.65 -16.11
C ALA A 493 18.84 4.95 -16.42
N ALA A 494 19.55 6.01 -16.84
CA ALA A 494 18.94 7.30 -17.12
C ALA A 494 18.19 7.28 -18.45
N SER A 495 16.87 7.52 -18.41
CA SER A 495 16.02 7.58 -19.58
C SER A 495 15.05 8.76 -19.50
N TYR A 496 14.91 9.48 -20.60
CA TYR A 496 13.88 10.52 -20.75
C TYR A 496 12.50 9.95 -21.01
N VAL A 497 12.38 8.66 -21.40
CA VAL A 497 11.08 7.98 -21.58
C VAL A 497 10.38 7.77 -20.22
N ASN A 498 11.12 7.79 -19.12
CA ASN A 498 10.59 7.67 -17.77
C ASN A 498 10.00 9.00 -17.24
N PHE A 499 9.22 9.68 -18.09
CA PHE A 499 8.45 10.88 -17.78
C PHE A 499 7.03 10.51 -17.33
N TYR A 500 6.35 11.44 -16.66
CA TYR A 500 4.96 11.25 -16.25
C TYR A 500 4.01 12.11 -17.11
N ILE A 501 2.90 11.52 -17.58
CA ILE A 501 1.83 12.25 -18.27
C ILE A 501 0.79 12.66 -17.24
N ALA A 502 0.55 13.95 -17.10
CA ALA A 502 -0.57 14.52 -16.37
C ALA A 502 -1.58 15.11 -17.37
N ASN A 503 -2.82 15.36 -16.93
CA ASN A 503 -3.94 15.84 -17.76
C ASN A 503 -3.63 16.92 -18.81
N GLY A 504 -2.72 17.85 -18.50
CA GLY A 504 -2.28 18.91 -19.42
C GLY A 504 -0.78 19.18 -19.37
N GLY A 505 -0.01 18.27 -18.79
CA GLY A 505 1.41 18.45 -18.53
C GLY A 505 2.22 17.18 -18.77
N ILE A 506 3.46 17.34 -19.21
CA ILE A 506 4.43 16.25 -19.32
C ILE A 506 5.58 16.58 -18.40
N ILE A 507 5.80 15.75 -17.38
CA ILE A 507 6.83 15.98 -16.37
C ILE A 507 8.05 15.12 -16.73
N VAL A 508 9.05 15.75 -17.34
CA VAL A 508 10.21 15.06 -17.92
C VAL A 508 11.44 15.24 -17.02
N PRO A 509 12.23 14.19 -16.79
CA PRO A 509 13.48 14.31 -16.03
C PRO A 509 14.55 15.06 -16.83
N GLN A 510 15.37 15.87 -16.15
CA GLN A 510 16.58 16.47 -16.73
C GLN A 510 17.82 15.98 -16.00
N PHE A 511 18.87 15.64 -16.76
CA PHE A 511 20.06 14.99 -16.23
C PHE A 511 21.31 15.87 -16.24
N GLY A 512 21.21 17.11 -16.74
CA GLY A 512 22.33 18.04 -16.85
C GLY A 512 23.12 17.90 -18.16
N ASP A 513 22.59 17.14 -19.13
CA ASP A 513 23.08 17.14 -20.51
C ASP A 513 22.28 18.16 -21.31
N ALA A 514 22.76 19.41 -21.35
CA ALA A 514 22.01 20.53 -21.95
C ALA A 514 21.50 20.22 -23.36
N LYS A 515 22.28 19.49 -24.17
CA LYS A 515 21.87 19.16 -25.54
C LYS A 515 20.74 18.14 -25.56
N ARG A 516 20.85 17.06 -24.78
CA ARG A 516 19.85 15.98 -24.74
C ARG A 516 18.61 16.39 -23.94
N ASP A 517 18.77 17.17 -22.88
CA ASP A 517 17.67 17.74 -22.10
C ASP A 517 16.80 18.67 -22.97
N GLU A 518 17.40 19.57 -23.75
CA GLU A 518 16.67 20.44 -24.70
C GLU A 518 15.99 19.65 -25.82
N GLU A 519 16.67 18.64 -26.37
CA GLU A 519 16.12 17.75 -27.38
C GLU A 519 14.92 16.96 -26.86
N ALA A 520 15.00 16.42 -25.64
CA ALA A 520 13.91 15.68 -25.02
C ALA A 520 12.67 16.56 -24.85
N ILE A 521 12.84 17.80 -24.36
CA ILE A 521 11.74 18.76 -24.25
C ILE A 521 11.12 19.06 -25.62
N ARG A 522 11.95 19.27 -26.65
CA ARG A 522 11.47 19.56 -28.01
C ARG A 522 10.64 18.39 -28.56
N VAL A 523 11.18 17.17 -28.52
CA VAL A 523 10.50 15.97 -29.05
C VAL A 523 9.20 15.70 -28.30
N LEU A 524 9.18 15.84 -26.97
CA LEU A 524 7.96 15.68 -26.17
C LEU A 524 6.94 16.78 -26.47
N SER A 525 7.38 18.02 -26.68
CA SER A 525 6.47 19.13 -27.03
C SER A 525 5.83 18.93 -28.42
N GLU A 526 6.59 18.38 -29.38
CA GLU A 526 6.07 18.02 -30.70
C GLU A 526 5.10 16.82 -30.64
N THR A 527 5.38 15.87 -29.74
CA THR A 527 4.56 14.67 -29.55
C THR A 527 3.24 14.99 -28.85
N TYR A 528 3.27 15.90 -27.87
CA TYR A 528 2.13 16.32 -27.05
C TYR A 528 1.84 17.83 -27.22
N PRO A 529 1.33 18.28 -28.38
CA PRO A 529 1.17 19.70 -28.68
C PRO A 529 0.14 20.43 -27.79
N HIS A 530 -0.69 19.68 -27.08
CA HIS A 530 -1.70 20.21 -26.15
C HIS A 530 -1.26 20.13 -24.68
N HIS A 531 -0.04 19.66 -24.40
CA HIS A 531 0.49 19.56 -23.04
C HIS A 531 1.66 20.52 -22.85
N SER A 532 1.79 21.05 -21.63
CA SER A 532 2.97 21.81 -21.23
C SER A 532 4.06 20.87 -20.75
N VAL A 533 5.21 20.85 -21.44
CA VAL A 533 6.36 20.04 -21.00
C VAL A 533 7.12 20.80 -19.91
N VAL A 534 7.29 20.18 -18.76
CA VAL A 534 7.99 20.73 -17.58
C VAL A 534 9.19 19.83 -17.27
N GLY A 535 10.40 20.38 -17.41
CA GLY A 535 11.63 19.71 -17.04
C GLY A 535 11.88 19.81 -15.53
N ILE A 536 12.16 18.67 -14.90
CA ILE A 536 12.60 18.62 -13.50
C ILE A 536 14.11 18.55 -13.45
N GLU A 537 14.72 19.65 -13.04
CA GLU A 537 16.14 19.72 -12.76
C GLU A 537 16.54 18.76 -11.63
N ASN A 538 17.76 18.25 -11.67
CA ASN A 538 18.31 17.32 -10.66
C ASN A 538 17.55 15.98 -10.54
N ALA A 539 16.76 15.57 -11.54
CA ALA A 539 16.14 14.24 -11.58
C ALA A 539 17.17 13.09 -11.49
N ARG A 540 18.46 13.39 -11.72
CA ARG A 540 19.59 12.51 -11.39
C ARG A 540 19.51 11.92 -9.98
N GLU A 541 19.04 12.67 -8.97
CA GLU A 541 18.89 12.14 -7.60
C GLU A 541 17.94 10.94 -7.51
N ILE A 542 16.92 10.88 -8.38
CA ILE A 542 16.00 9.74 -8.48
C ILE A 542 16.69 8.56 -9.17
N VAL A 543 17.42 8.85 -10.25
CA VAL A 543 18.15 7.82 -11.03
C VAL A 543 19.24 7.14 -10.22
N LEU A 544 19.92 7.87 -9.32
CA LEU A 544 20.90 7.25 -8.40
C LEU A 544 20.29 6.12 -7.56
N ALA A 545 18.99 6.16 -7.32
CA ALA A 545 18.25 5.16 -6.55
C ALA A 545 17.55 4.09 -7.40
N GLY A 546 17.73 4.11 -8.73
CA GLY A 546 17.31 3.01 -9.62
C GLY A 546 16.14 3.27 -10.57
N GLY A 547 15.55 4.46 -10.58
CA GLY A 547 14.38 4.77 -11.42
C GLY A 547 14.24 6.26 -11.72
N ASN A 548 13.06 6.70 -12.16
CA ASN A 548 12.83 8.13 -12.39
C ASN A 548 11.38 8.56 -12.09
N ILE A 549 10.99 9.72 -12.62
CA ILE A 549 9.69 10.37 -12.37
C ILE A 549 8.52 9.40 -12.56
N HIS A 550 8.49 8.64 -13.66
CA HIS A 550 7.42 7.68 -13.91
C HIS A 550 7.35 6.58 -12.85
N CYS A 551 8.50 6.09 -12.36
CA CYS A 551 8.60 5.03 -11.34
C CYS A 551 8.09 5.47 -9.95
N ILE A 552 8.11 6.77 -9.64
CA ILE A 552 7.69 7.29 -8.32
C ILE A 552 6.22 7.73 -8.30
N THR A 553 5.55 7.75 -9.46
CA THR A 553 4.18 8.23 -9.64
C THR A 553 3.23 7.11 -10.01
N GLN A 554 1.97 7.20 -9.56
CA GLN A 554 0.88 6.34 -10.01
C GLN A 554 -0.37 7.19 -10.27
N GLN A 555 -0.81 7.25 -11.52
CA GLN A 555 -2.03 7.94 -11.92
C GLN A 555 -3.27 7.19 -11.42
N GLN A 556 -4.28 7.94 -10.99
CA GLN A 556 -5.64 7.47 -10.80
C GLN A 556 -6.53 8.09 -11.89
N PRO A 557 -7.04 7.31 -12.85
CA PRO A 557 -7.90 7.82 -13.91
C PRO A 557 -9.20 8.40 -13.33
N ALA A 558 -9.74 9.40 -14.02
CA ALA A 558 -11.08 9.90 -13.73
C ALA A 558 -12.12 8.82 -14.02
N GLU A 559 -13.18 8.76 -13.21
CA GLU A 559 -14.29 7.87 -13.53
C GLU A 559 -14.94 8.34 -14.84
N PRO A 560 -15.13 7.45 -15.83
CA PRO A 560 -15.87 7.81 -17.03
C PRO A 560 -17.27 8.26 -16.63
N ASP A 561 -17.61 9.52 -16.91
CA ASP A 561 -18.95 10.04 -16.67
C ASP A 561 -19.96 9.10 -17.35
N SER A 562 -20.93 8.61 -16.57
CA SER A 562 -22.12 8.05 -17.18
C SER A 562 -22.78 9.19 -17.92
N VAL A 563 -22.56 9.31 -19.22
CA VAL A 563 -23.25 10.27 -20.06
C VAL A 563 -24.74 10.05 -19.81
N ALA A 564 -25.34 10.94 -19.03
CA ALA A 564 -26.77 11.09 -19.01
C ALA A 564 -27.12 11.42 -20.45
N VAL A 565 -27.83 10.50 -21.10
CA VAL A 565 -28.58 10.76 -22.32
C VAL A 565 -29.64 11.79 -21.95
N ASN A 566 -29.23 13.06 -21.81
CA ASN A 566 -30.13 14.18 -21.82
C ASN A 566 -30.35 14.51 -23.28
N GLY A 567 -31.36 13.85 -23.84
CA GLY A 567 -31.95 14.28 -25.09
C GLY A 567 -32.48 15.71 -24.91
N HIS A 568 -31.94 16.62 -25.70
CA HIS A 568 -32.63 17.83 -26.15
C HIS A 568 -32.53 17.90 -27.66
#